data_AF-A0A6S5D031-F1
#
_entry.id   AF-A0A6S5D031-F1
#
_cell.length_a   1.000
_cell.length_b   1.000
_cell.length_c   1.000
_cell.angle_alpha   90.00
_cell.angle_beta   90.00
_cell.angle_gamma   90.00
#
_symmetry.space_group_name_H-M   'P 1'
#
loop_
_entity.id
_entity.type
_entity.pdbx_description
1 polymer ?
#
loop_
_entity_poly.entity_id
_entity_poly.type
_entity_poly.pdbx_seq_one_letter_code
_entity_poly.pdbx_strand_id
1 'polypeptide(L)'
;MQQLCAFALLTLGSLLLAPCTYASEEAPLTATVDGIIQPMLKEYRIPGMAVAVLKDGKAHYFNYGVANREIGQRVNEQTLFEIGSVSKTLTATLGAYAAVKGGLSWMTR
;
A
#
# COMPACT_ATOMS: atom_id res chain seq x y z
N MET A 1 26.05 -34.37 -45.93
CA MET A 1 26.27 -34.28 -44.47
C MET A 1 26.43 -32.84 -43.93
N GLN A 2 26.56 -31.80 -44.76
CA GLN A 2 26.69 -30.40 -44.31
C GLN A 2 25.36 -29.64 -44.10
N GLN A 3 24.24 -30.07 -44.70
CA GLN A 3 22.96 -29.35 -44.60
C GLN A 3 22.14 -29.66 -43.33
N LEU A 4 22.43 -30.78 -42.64
CA LEU A 4 21.77 -31.14 -41.37
C LEU A 4 22.28 -30.31 -40.18
N CYS A 5 23.51 -29.77 -40.24
CA CYS A 5 24.05 -28.92 -39.17
C CYS A 5 23.47 -27.50 -39.22
N ALA A 6 23.14 -26.98 -40.39
CA ALA A 6 22.62 -25.62 -40.55
C ALA A 6 21.20 -25.43 -39.97
N PHE A 7 20.36 -26.48 -40.04
CA PHE A 7 19.03 -26.45 -39.42
C PHE A 7 19.06 -26.58 -37.90
N ALA A 8 20.06 -27.27 -37.34
CA ALA A 8 20.22 -27.42 -35.89
C ALA A 8 20.69 -26.14 -35.19
N LEU A 9 21.39 -25.25 -35.91
CA LEU A 9 21.82 -23.95 -35.37
C LEU A 9 20.74 -22.86 -35.41
N LEU A 10 19.77 -22.96 -36.33
CA LEU A 10 18.67 -21.98 -36.43
C LEU A 10 17.56 -22.21 -35.39
N THR A 11 17.40 -23.44 -34.88
CA THR A 11 16.42 -23.75 -33.82
C THR A 11 16.94 -23.46 -32.41
N LEU A 12 18.25 -23.29 -32.22
CA LEU A 12 18.85 -22.96 -30.93
C LEU A 12 18.79 -21.45 -30.60
N GLY A 13 18.62 -20.59 -31.62
CA GLY A 13 18.56 -19.14 -31.46
C GLY A 13 17.22 -18.57 -30.99
N SER A 14 16.12 -19.32 -31.14
CA SER A 14 14.76 -18.86 -30.81
C SER A 14 14.35 -19.11 -29.35
N LEU A 15 15.15 -19.81 -28.55
CA LEU A 15 14.81 -20.14 -27.15
C LEU A 15 15.29 -19.09 -26.12
N LEU A 16 15.99 -18.04 -26.54
CA LEU A 16 16.60 -17.03 -25.66
C LEU A 16 15.79 -15.73 -25.52
N LEU A 17 14.60 -15.64 -26.14
CA LEU A 17 13.75 -14.44 -26.11
C LEU A 17 12.41 -14.66 -25.40
N ALA A 18 12.30 -15.64 -24.49
CA ALA A 18 11.13 -15.71 -23.62
C ALA A 18 11.04 -14.41 -22.82
N PRO A 19 10.02 -13.56 -23.04
CA PRO A 19 9.78 -12.45 -22.15
C PRO A 19 9.32 -13.10 -20.85
N CYS A 20 10.17 -13.09 -19.83
CA CYS A 20 9.71 -13.20 -18.45
C CYS A 20 8.91 -11.92 -18.16
N THR A 21 7.69 -11.84 -18.68
CA THR A 21 6.67 -10.94 -18.16
C THR A 21 6.31 -11.47 -16.78
N TYR A 22 7.11 -11.07 -15.79
CA TYR A 22 6.66 -11.06 -14.41
C TYR A 22 5.52 -10.05 -14.36
N ALA A 23 4.28 -10.55 -14.40
CA ALA A 23 3.12 -9.74 -14.06
C ALA A 23 3.34 -9.26 -12.62
N SER A 24 3.66 -7.98 -12.45
CA SER A 24 3.81 -7.38 -11.13
C SER A 24 2.46 -7.42 -10.43
N GLU A 25 2.36 -8.16 -9.33
CA GLU A 25 1.16 -8.24 -8.49
C GLU A 25 0.73 -6.88 -7.90
N GLU A 26 1.58 -5.85 -8.02
CA GLU A 26 1.33 -4.46 -7.65
C GLU A 26 0.36 -3.72 -8.58
N ALA A 27 0.34 -4.04 -9.88
CA ALA A 27 -0.51 -3.35 -10.84
C ALA A 27 -2.02 -3.51 -10.52
N PRO A 28 -2.51 -4.70 -10.12
CA PRO A 28 -3.88 -4.88 -9.64
C PRO A 28 -4.24 -4.07 -8.39
N LEU A 29 -3.33 -3.99 -7.40
CA LEU A 29 -3.61 -3.28 -6.14
C LEU A 29 -3.75 -1.78 -6.37
N THR A 30 -2.83 -1.19 -7.13
CA THR A 30 -2.85 0.26 -7.44
C THR A 30 -4.13 0.64 -8.17
N ALA A 31 -4.50 -0.11 -9.21
CA ALA A 31 -5.72 0.14 -9.97
C ALA A 31 -6.99 0.04 -9.10
N THR A 32 -7.01 -0.90 -8.14
CA THR A 32 -8.13 -1.07 -7.21
C THR A 32 -8.24 0.12 -6.24
N VAL A 33 -7.12 0.54 -5.64
CA VAL A 33 -7.13 1.65 -4.69
C VAL A 33 -7.48 2.96 -5.40
N ASP A 34 -6.84 3.26 -6.53
CA ASP A 34 -7.12 4.46 -7.32
C ASP A 34 -8.57 4.53 -7.78
N GLY A 35 -9.12 3.40 -8.25
CA GLY A 35 -10.49 3.30 -8.72
C GLY A 35 -11.54 3.56 -7.64
N ILE A 36 -11.21 3.37 -6.36
CA ILE A 36 -12.11 3.64 -5.23
C ILE A 36 -11.88 5.05 -4.67
N ILE A 37 -10.62 5.43 -4.47
CA ILE A 37 -10.27 6.65 -3.74
C ILE A 37 -10.47 7.90 -4.60
N GLN A 38 -10.09 7.88 -5.89
CA GLN A 38 -10.21 9.08 -6.73
C GLN A 38 -11.66 9.57 -6.90
N PRO A 39 -12.66 8.70 -7.14
CA PRO A 39 -14.07 9.12 -7.16
C PRO A 39 -14.52 9.71 -5.82
N MET A 40 -14.12 9.11 -4.70
CA MET A 40 -14.47 9.55 -3.35
C MET A 40 -13.90 10.95 -3.04
N LEU A 41 -12.65 11.22 -3.41
CA LEU A 41 -12.04 12.54 -3.26
C LEU A 41 -12.88 13.61 -3.97
N LYS A 42 -13.36 13.31 -5.18
CA LYS A 42 -14.18 14.22 -5.99
C LYS A 42 -15.58 14.39 -5.40
N GLU A 43 -16.25 13.31 -5.04
CA GLU A 43 -17.63 13.31 -4.52
C GLU A 43 -17.73 14.13 -3.23
N TYR A 44 -16.83 13.87 -2.28
CA TYR A 44 -16.85 14.51 -0.96
C TYR A 44 -15.96 15.75 -0.87
N ARG A 45 -15.33 16.17 -1.97
CA ARG A 45 -14.42 17.32 -2.03
C ARG A 45 -13.31 17.25 -0.97
N ILE A 46 -12.75 16.06 -0.77
CA ILE A 46 -11.70 15.81 0.21
C ILE A 46 -10.39 16.41 -0.33
N PRO A 47 -9.74 17.36 0.38
CA PRO A 47 -8.56 18.05 -0.14
C PRO A 47 -7.33 17.14 -0.31
N GLY A 48 -7.17 16.16 0.57
CA GLY A 48 -6.07 15.21 0.52
C GLY A 48 -6.31 14.00 1.40
N MET A 49 -5.70 12.88 1.05
CA MET A 49 -5.86 11.60 1.72
C MET A 49 -4.58 10.77 1.58
N ALA A 50 -4.14 10.15 2.68
CA ALA A 50 -3.10 9.14 2.68
C ALA A 50 -3.73 7.77 2.94
N VAL A 51 -3.40 6.78 2.14
CA VAL A 51 -3.88 5.40 2.26
C VAL A 51 -2.68 4.47 2.34
N ALA A 52 -2.66 3.60 3.34
CA ALA A 52 -1.65 2.57 3.48
C ALA A 52 -2.32 1.19 3.53
N VAL A 53 -1.81 0.25 2.73
CA VAL A 53 -2.29 -1.14 2.69
C VAL A 53 -1.12 -2.06 2.99
N LEU A 54 -1.28 -2.93 3.98
CA LEU A 54 -0.32 -4.01 4.26
C LEU A 54 -0.81 -5.30 3.59
N LYS A 55 -0.08 -5.78 2.59
CA LYS A 55 -0.38 -7.03 1.88
C LYS A 55 0.90 -7.84 1.74
N ASP A 56 0.85 -9.13 2.05
CA ASP A 56 2.00 -10.05 1.97
C ASP A 56 3.25 -9.55 2.71
N GLY A 57 3.03 -8.93 3.88
CA GLY A 57 4.09 -8.34 4.71
C GLY A 57 4.71 -7.06 4.17
N LYS A 58 4.22 -6.53 3.04
CA LYS A 58 4.70 -5.30 2.41
C LYS A 58 3.68 -4.18 2.57
N ALA A 59 4.15 -3.01 2.97
CA ALA A 59 3.35 -1.80 3.03
C ALA A 59 3.36 -1.09 1.68
N HIS A 60 2.18 -0.77 1.16
CA HIS A 60 1.98 0.02 -0.05
C HIS A 60 1.29 1.33 0.33
N TYR A 61 1.84 2.46 -0.11
CA TYR A 61 1.35 3.79 0.23
C TYR A 61 0.82 4.50 -1.02
N PHE A 62 -0.36 5.11 -0.87
CA PHE A 62 -1.04 5.86 -1.91
C PHE A 62 -1.44 7.22 -1.33
N ASN A 63 -0.92 8.30 -1.93
CA ASN A 63 -1.07 9.64 -1.41
C ASN A 63 -1.75 10.54 -2.45
N TYR A 64 -2.79 11.25 -2.03
CA TYR A 64 -3.63 12.05 -2.92
C TYR A 64 -3.80 13.46 -2.39
N GLY A 65 -3.82 14.44 -3.30
CA GLY A 65 -4.19 15.82 -3.00
C GLY A 65 -3.19 16.57 -2.11
N VAL A 66 -3.70 17.46 -1.28
CA VAL A 66 -2.93 18.39 -0.45
C VAL A 66 -3.37 18.36 1.02
N ALA A 67 -2.40 18.45 1.93
CA ALA A 67 -2.60 18.58 3.37
C ALA A 67 -2.98 20.02 3.75
N ASN A 68 -2.50 21.01 2.97
CA ASN A 68 -2.83 22.42 3.16
C ASN A 68 -3.19 23.05 1.81
N ARG A 69 -4.39 23.64 1.73
CA ARG A 69 -4.94 24.25 0.51
C ARG A 69 -4.33 25.61 0.19
N GLU A 70 -3.85 26.34 1.19
CA GLU A 70 -3.31 27.70 1.04
C GLU A 70 -1.92 27.66 0.42
N ILE A 71 -1.06 26.77 0.93
CA ILE A 71 0.34 26.63 0.47
C ILE A 71 0.53 25.47 -0.52
N GLY A 72 -0.53 24.71 -0.80
CA GLY A 72 -0.48 23.58 -1.74
C GLY A 72 0.40 22.41 -1.29
N GLN A 73 0.66 22.27 0.02
CA GLN A 73 1.50 21.21 0.57
C GLN A 73 0.89 19.84 0.25
N ARG A 74 1.62 18.99 -0.49
CA ARG A 74 1.18 17.65 -0.87
C ARG A 74 1.05 16.74 0.35
N VAL A 75 0.05 15.86 0.31
CA VAL A 75 -0.01 14.72 1.24
C VAL A 75 1.10 13.74 0.90
N ASN A 76 1.73 13.19 1.94
CA ASN A 76 2.60 12.03 1.89
C ASN A 76 2.32 11.13 3.11
N GLU A 77 2.98 9.98 3.18
CA GLU A 77 2.82 8.99 4.26
C GLU A 77 3.28 9.49 5.65
N GLN A 78 3.97 10.63 5.70
CA GLN A 78 4.42 11.28 6.93
C GLN A 78 3.50 12.43 7.36
N THR A 79 2.47 12.74 6.57
CA THR A 79 1.52 13.81 6.87
C THR A 79 0.71 13.45 8.12
N LEU A 80 0.68 14.35 9.10
CA LEU A 80 -0.09 14.16 10.32
C LEU A 80 -1.56 14.49 10.08
N PHE A 81 -2.44 13.54 10.41
CA PHE A 81 -3.89 13.72 10.42
C PHE A 81 -4.43 13.52 11.84
N GLU A 82 -5.47 14.27 12.19
CA GLU A 82 -6.26 13.97 13.38
C GLU A 82 -7.06 12.68 13.14
N ILE A 83 -6.82 11.64 13.96
CA ILE A 83 -7.44 10.32 13.78
C ILE A 83 -8.70 10.11 14.66
N GLY A 84 -9.07 11.11 15.46
CA GLY A 84 -10.29 11.10 16.28
C GLY A 84 -10.41 9.86 17.17
N SER A 85 -11.56 9.17 17.08
CA SER A 85 -11.85 8.00 17.92
C SER A 85 -10.91 6.80 17.71
N VAL A 86 -10.11 6.77 16.62
CA VAL A 86 -9.05 5.77 16.46
C VAL A 86 -8.04 5.86 17.60
N SER A 87 -7.79 7.06 18.17
CA SER A 87 -6.92 7.24 19.34
C SER A 87 -7.33 6.39 20.55
N LYS A 88 -8.59 5.97 20.67
CA LYS A 88 -9.05 5.10 21.76
C LYS A 88 -8.38 3.73 21.73
N THR A 89 -7.92 3.25 20.57
CA THR A 89 -7.17 1.98 20.50
C THR A 89 -5.80 2.13 21.18
N LEU A 90 -5.16 3.29 21.06
CA LEU A 90 -3.92 3.62 21.78
C LEU A 90 -4.20 3.71 23.29
N THR A 91 -5.25 4.42 23.70
CA THR A 91 -5.64 4.50 25.13
C THR A 91 -6.00 3.14 25.71
N ALA A 92 -6.74 2.30 24.97
CA ALA A 92 -7.09 0.95 25.39
C ALA A 92 -5.82 0.09 25.52
N THR A 93 -4.89 0.20 24.57
CA THR A 93 -3.59 -0.48 24.63
C THR A 93 -2.78 -0.02 25.85
N LEU A 94 -2.79 1.28 26.16
CA LEU A 94 -2.16 1.82 27.36
C LEU A 94 -2.80 1.25 28.64
N GLY A 95 -4.12 1.17 28.71
CA GLY A 95 -4.84 0.54 29.83
C GLY A 95 -4.48 -0.93 29.98
N ALA A 96 -4.44 -1.68 28.87
CA ALA A 96 -4.01 -3.07 28.87
C ALA A 96 -2.57 -3.25 29.30
N TYR A 97 -1.68 -2.36 28.87
CA TYR A 97 -0.30 -2.34 29.31
C TYR A 97 -0.18 -2.09 30.81
N ALA A 98 -0.94 -1.13 31.36
CA ALA A 98 -0.99 -0.88 32.80
C ALA A 98 -1.51 -2.11 33.58
N ALA A 99 -2.52 -2.81 33.05
CA ALA A 99 -3.01 -4.05 33.65
C ALA A 99 -1.96 -5.15 33.66
N VAL A 100 -1.23 -5.36 32.55
CA VAL A 100 -0.12 -6.32 32.46
C VAL A 100 1.02 -5.96 33.43
N LYS A 101 1.26 -4.66 33.67
CA LYS A 101 2.25 -4.18 34.65
C LYS A 101 1.75 -4.20 36.10
N GLY A 102 0.51 -4.62 36.36
CA GLY A 102 -0.08 -4.67 37.69
C GLY A 102 -0.49 -3.30 38.26
N GLY A 103 -0.45 -2.24 37.45
CA GLY A 103 -0.90 -0.89 37.83
C GLY A 103 -2.42 -0.69 37.72
N LEU A 104 -3.13 -1.65 37.14
CA LEU A 104 -4.59 -1.68 36.98
C LEU A 104 -5.07 -3.13 37.11
N SER A 105 -6.30 -3.33 37.60
CA SER A 105 -7.03 -4.60 37.50
C SER A 105 -8.40 -4.35 36.88
N TRP A 106 -8.76 -5.16 35.88
CA TRP A 106 -10.04 -5.03 35.16
C TRP A 106 -11.27 -5.31 36.04
N MET A 107 -11.08 -6.01 37.15
CA MET A 107 -12.15 -6.44 38.05
C MET A 107 -12.33 -5.53 39.26
N THR A 108 -11.47 -4.52 39.42
CA THR A 108 -11.60 -3.54 40.50
C THR A 108 -12.72 -2.56 40.16
N ARG A 109 -13.63 -2.30 41.11
CA ARG A 109 -14.70 -1.30 40.98
C ARG A 109 -14.17 0.11 41.14
#